data_AF-A0A068TMJ2-F1
#
_entry.id   AF-A0A068TMJ2-F1
#
_cell.length_a   1.000
_cell.length_b   1.000
_cell.length_c   1.000
_cell.angle_alpha   90.00
_cell.angle_beta   90.00
_cell.angle_gamma   90.00
#
_symmetry.space_group_name_H-M   'P 1'
#
loop_
_entity.id
_entity.type
_entity.pdbx_description
1 polymer ?
#
loop_
_entity_poly.entity_id
_entity_poly.type
_entity_poly.pdbx_seq_one_letter_code
_entity_poly.pdbx_strand_id
1 'polypeptide(L)'
;MKPHFRSGFWLFFVVLLFVGLSGNLISAQTRSPKNVQVALRAKWSGTPLLLEAGELLSSQWKDFYWDFTEFWLLKGSEDSGSHTAKDCLRTIVNYGKSLLSKPLASVFEFSLTLRSASPRLVLYRQLAEDSLSSFPLVDYSSASSNEGGFETNDNAKSKKVEPLLLGVNSRAPNGKCCWVDTGAALLFDANELLLWLENPDKATTDTFQQPELFEFDHVHPDSSIGSPIAILYGALGTDCFKEFHNVLVGTARQGKITYVVRPILPSGCESKVGHCGAIGTRDAVNLGGYGVELALKNMEYKAMDDSAVKKGVTLEDPHTEDLSQDVRGFIFSRILERKPELTSEVMAFRDYLLSSTISDTLDVWELKDLGHQTAQRIVHASDPLQSMQEINQNFPSIVSSLSRMKLNDSIKDEIIANQRMIPPGKSLLALNGALINIEDVDLYLLVDMVQQELSLADQFSKMKIPSTNVRKLLSILPPSESNMIRVDFRSTHVHYLNDLEHDIIYKRWSSSINEILMPVFPGQLRYIRKNIYHAVYVLDPASICGLEASY
;
A
#
# COMPACT_ATOMS: atom_id res chain seq x y z
N MET A 1 31.22 -26.71 -84.04
CA MET A 1 32.58 -26.40 -83.55
C MET A 1 32.53 -25.04 -82.84
N LYS A 2 32.48 -25.04 -81.49
CA LYS A 2 32.62 -23.93 -80.49
C LYS A 2 31.90 -22.55 -80.71
N PRO A 3 31.52 -21.80 -79.65
CA PRO A 3 31.51 -22.14 -78.21
C PRO A 3 30.22 -21.71 -77.46
N HIS A 4 29.57 -22.65 -76.79
CA HIS A 4 28.77 -22.36 -75.58
C HIS A 4 29.73 -22.17 -74.40
N PHE A 5 30.24 -20.96 -74.17
CA PHE A 5 31.04 -20.67 -72.96
C PHE A 5 30.87 -19.25 -72.39
N ARG A 6 29.85 -18.48 -72.79
CA ARG A 6 29.68 -17.08 -72.31
C ARG A 6 28.53 -16.84 -71.33
N SER A 7 27.62 -17.79 -71.15
CA SER A 7 26.46 -17.60 -70.25
C SER A 7 26.77 -17.95 -68.79
N GLY A 8 27.51 -19.04 -68.54
CA GLY A 8 27.85 -19.46 -67.17
C GLY A 8 28.82 -18.52 -66.45
N PHE A 9 29.75 -17.89 -67.16
CA PHE A 9 30.76 -17.00 -66.56
C PHE A 9 30.18 -15.65 -66.14
N TRP A 10 29.15 -15.17 -66.85
CA TRP A 10 28.45 -13.93 -66.48
C TRP A 10 27.52 -14.14 -65.28
N LEU A 11 26.82 -15.28 -65.23
CA LEU A 11 26.08 -15.70 -64.03
C LEU A 11 27.00 -15.86 -62.82
N PHE A 12 28.20 -16.42 -62.99
CA PHE A 12 29.16 -16.56 -61.91
C PHE A 12 29.69 -15.20 -61.43
N PHE A 13 29.96 -14.25 -62.34
CA PHE A 13 30.36 -12.89 -61.98
C PHE A 13 29.24 -12.09 -61.30
N VAL A 14 27.99 -12.25 -61.74
CA VAL A 14 26.83 -11.61 -61.09
C VAL A 14 26.61 -12.20 -59.70
N VAL A 15 26.75 -13.51 -59.52
CA VAL A 15 26.67 -14.15 -58.20
C VAL A 15 27.83 -13.72 -57.31
N LEU A 16 29.06 -13.62 -57.82
CA LEU A 16 30.21 -13.10 -57.06
C LEU A 16 30.08 -11.61 -56.72
N LEU A 17 29.47 -10.80 -57.57
CA LEU A 17 29.16 -9.40 -57.25
C LEU A 17 28.07 -9.30 -56.18
N PHE A 18 27.04 -10.16 -56.24
CA PHE A 18 26.00 -10.23 -55.21
C PHE A 18 26.54 -10.75 -53.87
N VAL A 19 27.49 -11.68 -53.88
CA VAL A 19 28.16 -12.19 -52.67
C VAL A 19 29.21 -11.18 -52.15
N GLY A 20 29.84 -10.40 -53.04
CA GLY A 20 30.77 -9.34 -52.68
C GLY A 20 30.09 -8.10 -52.09
N LEU A 21 28.87 -7.77 -52.54
CA LEU A 21 28.05 -6.69 -51.96
C LEU A 21 27.31 -7.09 -50.69
N SER A 22 27.05 -8.39 -50.46
CA SER A 22 26.41 -8.86 -49.21
C SER A 22 27.39 -9.02 -48.03
N GLY A 23 28.70 -8.88 -48.27
CA GLY A 23 29.75 -8.99 -47.25
C GLY A 23 29.93 -7.75 -46.35
N ASN A 24 29.32 -6.61 -46.67
CA ASN A 24 29.31 -5.44 -45.79
C ASN A 24 28.01 -5.38 -45.00
N LEU A 25 27.76 -6.39 -44.15
CA LEU A 25 26.90 -6.18 -42.99
C LEU A 25 27.64 -5.20 -42.07
N ILE A 26 27.35 -3.91 -42.23
CA ILE A 26 27.52 -2.95 -41.15
C ILE A 26 26.64 -3.50 -40.02
N SER A 27 27.27 -4.18 -39.07
CA SER A 27 26.62 -4.52 -37.82
C SER A 27 26.34 -3.20 -37.13
N ALA A 28 25.13 -2.67 -37.37
CA ALA A 28 24.55 -1.65 -36.54
C ALA A 28 24.39 -2.29 -35.17
N GLN A 29 25.42 -2.16 -34.34
CA GLN A 29 25.36 -2.54 -32.95
C GLN A 29 24.35 -1.59 -32.31
N THR A 30 23.09 -2.04 -32.24
CA THR A 30 22.04 -1.37 -31.49
C THR A 30 22.55 -1.26 -30.07
N ARG A 31 23.05 -0.08 -29.70
CA ARG A 31 23.46 0.21 -28.33
C ARG A 31 22.27 -0.13 -27.46
N SER A 32 22.40 -1.16 -26.63
CA SER A 32 21.39 -1.46 -25.63
C SER A 32 21.20 -0.18 -24.80
N PRO A 33 19.94 0.24 -24.56
CA PRO A 33 19.69 1.42 -23.76
C PRO A 33 20.34 1.23 -22.38
N LYS A 34 21.01 2.28 -21.89
CA LYS A 34 21.57 2.27 -20.55
C LYS A 34 20.39 2.32 -19.57
N ASN A 35 20.06 1.18 -18.97
CA ASN A 35 18.95 1.06 -18.03
C ASN A 35 19.45 1.21 -16.61
N VAL A 36 18.74 1.98 -15.80
CA VAL A 36 18.93 2.06 -14.35
C VAL A 36 17.94 1.11 -13.69
N GLN A 37 18.41 0.24 -12.81
CA GLN A 37 17.58 -0.69 -12.04
C GLN A 37 17.62 -0.32 -10.56
N VAL A 38 16.45 -0.17 -9.94
CA VAL A 38 16.30 0.15 -8.53
C VAL A 38 15.38 -0.89 -7.91
N ALA A 39 15.73 -1.38 -6.72
CA ALA A 39 14.92 -2.32 -5.96
C ALA A 39 14.96 -1.94 -4.47
N LEU A 40 13.78 -1.84 -3.84
CA LEU A 40 13.64 -1.61 -2.40
C LEU A 40 13.46 -2.94 -1.67
N ARG A 41 14.27 -3.17 -0.64
CA ARG A 41 14.24 -4.39 0.19
C ARG A 41 13.90 -4.05 1.63
N ALA A 42 13.08 -4.90 2.24
CA ALA A 42 12.77 -4.83 3.66
C ALA A 42 13.98 -5.19 4.51
N LYS A 43 13.98 -4.75 5.78
CA LYS A 43 15.02 -5.12 6.76
C LYS A 43 14.84 -6.54 7.31
N TRP A 44 13.64 -7.10 7.19
CA TRP A 44 13.33 -8.44 7.68
C TRP A 44 13.49 -9.51 6.60
N SER A 45 13.72 -10.74 7.07
CA SER A 45 13.78 -11.96 6.27
C SER A 45 12.46 -12.27 5.56
N GLY A 46 12.55 -13.03 4.47
CA GLY A 46 11.41 -13.52 3.72
C GLY A 46 10.35 -14.19 4.61
N THR A 47 9.09 -13.92 4.31
CA THR A 47 7.92 -14.53 4.95
C THR A 47 7.26 -15.58 4.04
N PRO A 48 6.70 -16.67 4.59
CA PRO A 48 5.99 -17.67 3.78
C PRO A 48 4.77 -17.10 3.07
N LEU A 49 4.69 -17.27 1.75
CA LEU A 49 3.51 -16.84 0.97
C LEU A 49 2.22 -17.56 1.39
N LEU A 50 2.33 -18.81 1.85
CA LEU A 50 1.18 -19.56 2.34
C LEU A 50 0.57 -18.94 3.60
N LEU A 51 1.42 -18.49 4.54
CA LEU A 51 0.97 -17.83 5.76
C LEU A 51 0.46 -16.41 5.45
N GLU A 52 1.12 -15.69 4.54
CA GLU A 52 0.64 -14.36 4.10
C GLU A 52 -0.76 -14.45 3.49
N ALA A 53 -1.02 -15.49 2.68
CA ALA A 53 -2.34 -15.72 2.11
C ALA A 53 -3.40 -15.96 3.20
N GLY A 54 -3.09 -16.74 4.23
CA GLY A 54 -3.97 -16.93 5.39
C GLY A 54 -4.29 -15.61 6.10
N GLU A 55 -3.27 -14.79 6.35
CA GLU A 55 -3.47 -13.47 6.97
C GLU A 55 -4.33 -12.53 6.11
N LEU A 56 -4.12 -12.51 4.80
CA LEU A 56 -4.92 -11.69 3.87
C LEU A 56 -6.39 -12.15 3.79
N LEU A 57 -6.66 -13.44 4.01
CA LEU A 57 -8.04 -13.94 4.08
C LEU A 57 -8.69 -13.57 5.41
N SER A 58 -7.92 -13.64 6.50
CA SER A 58 -8.39 -13.27 7.84
C SER A 58 -8.80 -11.80 7.96
N SER A 59 -8.16 -10.90 7.18
CA SER A 59 -8.50 -9.48 7.17
C SER A 59 -9.87 -9.20 6.56
N GLN A 60 -10.38 -10.10 5.71
CA GLN A 60 -11.71 -10.01 5.15
C GLN A 60 -12.76 -10.51 6.15
N TRP A 61 -12.61 -11.76 6.59
CA TRP A 61 -13.46 -12.40 7.59
C TRP A 61 -12.64 -13.41 8.40
N LYS A 62 -12.84 -13.43 9.72
CA LYS A 62 -12.09 -14.31 10.63
C LYS A 62 -12.27 -15.80 10.29
N ASP A 63 -13.45 -16.20 9.82
CA ASP A 63 -13.76 -17.59 9.46
C ASP A 63 -12.94 -18.10 8.27
N PHE A 64 -12.63 -17.24 7.30
CA PHE A 64 -11.88 -17.63 6.10
C PHE A 64 -10.46 -18.10 6.41
N TYR A 65 -9.87 -17.66 7.53
CA TYR A 65 -8.58 -18.18 7.99
C TYR A 65 -8.65 -19.68 8.32
N TRP A 66 -9.70 -20.07 9.03
CA TRP A 66 -9.91 -21.44 9.49
C TRP A 66 -10.34 -22.35 8.34
N ASP A 67 -11.28 -21.90 7.50
CA ASP A 67 -11.64 -22.60 6.26
C ASP A 67 -10.41 -22.86 5.40
N PHE A 68 -9.53 -21.85 5.30
CA PHE A 68 -8.32 -21.96 4.52
C PHE A 68 -7.32 -22.98 5.10
N THR A 69 -7.19 -22.97 6.42
CA THR A 69 -6.32 -23.88 7.19
C THR A 69 -6.77 -25.33 7.04
N GLU A 70 -8.07 -25.60 7.24
CA GLU A 70 -8.65 -26.95 7.15
C GLU A 70 -8.46 -27.58 5.77
N PHE A 71 -8.71 -26.82 4.70
CA PHE A 71 -8.47 -27.29 3.35
C PHE A 71 -7.02 -27.67 3.09
N TRP A 72 -6.08 -26.86 3.58
CA TRP A 72 -4.66 -27.13 3.37
C TRP A 72 -4.20 -28.38 4.15
N LEU A 73 -4.76 -28.61 5.33
CA LEU A 73 -4.52 -29.81 6.15
C LEU A 73 -5.07 -31.08 5.51
N LEU A 74 -6.22 -30.99 4.85
CA LEU A 74 -6.84 -32.09 4.08
C LEU A 74 -6.07 -32.39 2.79
N LYS A 75 -5.59 -31.35 2.10
CA LYS A 75 -4.84 -31.48 0.85
C LYS A 75 -3.45 -32.09 1.03
N GLY A 76 -2.83 -31.90 2.19
CA GLY A 76 -1.45 -32.35 2.50
C GLY A 76 -1.18 -33.85 2.34
N SER A 77 -2.19 -34.69 2.08
CA SER A 77 -2.03 -36.12 1.83
C SER A 77 -2.06 -36.57 0.36
N GLU A 78 -2.36 -35.70 -0.63
CA GLU A 78 -2.68 -36.18 -1.98
C GLU A 78 -1.78 -35.75 -3.16
N ASP A 79 -0.91 -34.74 -3.08
CA ASP A 79 -0.29 -34.21 -4.32
C ASP A 79 1.16 -34.68 -4.59
N SER A 80 1.26 -35.57 -5.59
CA SER A 80 2.45 -36.05 -6.31
C SER A 80 2.68 -35.27 -7.62
N GLY A 81 2.39 -33.96 -7.61
CA GLY A 81 2.52 -33.07 -8.78
C GLY A 81 3.88 -32.36 -8.86
N SER A 82 4.30 -32.00 -10.07
CA SER A 82 5.52 -31.22 -10.34
C SER A 82 5.64 -29.99 -9.42
N HIS A 83 6.67 -30.01 -8.59
CA HIS A 83 6.90 -29.11 -7.47
C HIS A 83 7.70 -27.85 -7.89
N THR A 84 7.06 -26.93 -8.63
CA THR A 84 7.65 -25.59 -8.85
C THR A 84 6.99 -24.53 -7.97
N ALA A 85 7.77 -23.50 -7.60
CA ALA A 85 7.27 -22.38 -6.80
C ALA A 85 6.06 -21.67 -7.45
N LYS A 86 5.99 -21.67 -8.79
CA LYS A 86 4.88 -21.12 -9.56
C LYS A 86 3.59 -21.93 -9.39
N ASP A 87 3.69 -23.26 -9.34
CA ASP A 87 2.52 -24.13 -9.18
C ASP A 87 1.95 -24.05 -7.76
N CYS A 88 2.81 -23.92 -6.75
CA CYS A 88 2.39 -23.63 -5.39
C CYS A 88 1.69 -22.27 -5.28
N LEU A 89 2.27 -21.20 -5.84
CA LEU A 89 1.64 -19.88 -5.84
C LEU A 89 0.28 -19.92 -6.53
N ARG A 90 0.19 -20.60 -7.68
CA ARG A 90 -1.08 -20.79 -8.39
C ARG A 90 -2.10 -21.53 -7.53
N THR A 91 -1.67 -22.56 -6.79
CA THR A 91 -2.53 -23.34 -5.90
C THR A 91 -3.06 -22.48 -4.74
N ILE A 92 -2.19 -21.73 -4.07
CA ILE A 92 -2.54 -20.83 -2.97
C ILE A 92 -3.54 -19.78 -3.47
N VAL A 93 -3.26 -19.14 -4.61
CA VAL A 93 -4.12 -18.11 -5.18
C VAL A 93 -5.47 -18.68 -5.62
N ASN A 94 -5.49 -19.81 -6.33
CA ASN A 94 -6.74 -20.42 -6.79
C ASN A 94 -7.68 -20.75 -5.64
N TYR A 95 -7.12 -21.26 -4.54
CA TYR A 95 -7.91 -21.62 -3.39
C TYR A 95 -8.38 -20.39 -2.59
N GLY A 96 -7.51 -19.40 -2.34
CA GLY A 96 -7.93 -18.13 -1.74
C GLY A 96 -9.03 -17.43 -2.56
N LYS A 97 -8.93 -17.49 -3.90
CA LYS A 97 -9.98 -16.98 -4.80
C LYS A 97 -11.31 -17.73 -4.70
N SER A 98 -11.31 -19.00 -4.31
CA SER A 98 -12.54 -19.79 -4.17
C SER A 98 -13.39 -19.40 -2.96
N LEU A 99 -12.75 -18.82 -1.93
CA LEU A 99 -13.40 -18.32 -0.73
C LEU A 99 -13.94 -16.89 -0.89
N LEU A 100 -13.43 -16.15 -1.88
CA LEU A 100 -13.72 -14.73 -2.08
C LEU A 100 -14.64 -14.47 -3.27
N SER A 101 -15.34 -13.34 -3.24
CA SER A 101 -16.08 -12.84 -4.41
C SER A 101 -15.12 -12.37 -5.51
N LYS A 102 -15.57 -12.36 -6.78
CA LYS A 102 -14.70 -12.02 -7.93
C LYS A 102 -13.91 -10.70 -7.78
N PRO A 103 -14.50 -9.59 -7.28
CA PRO A 103 -13.75 -8.35 -7.07
C PRO A 103 -12.69 -8.49 -5.97
N LEU A 104 -13.05 -9.09 -4.84
CA LEU A 104 -12.14 -9.31 -3.71
C LEU A 104 -11.01 -10.27 -4.08
N ALA A 105 -11.28 -11.28 -4.90
CA ALA A 105 -10.30 -12.24 -5.41
C ALA A 105 -9.17 -11.57 -6.21
N SER A 106 -9.47 -10.53 -7.00
CA SER A 106 -8.46 -9.76 -7.74
C SER A 106 -7.60 -8.91 -6.80
N VAL A 107 -8.22 -8.29 -5.81
CA VAL A 107 -7.49 -7.47 -4.82
C VAL A 107 -6.65 -8.33 -3.90
N PHE A 108 -7.12 -9.53 -3.54
CA PHE A 108 -6.34 -10.52 -2.78
C PHE A 108 -5.06 -10.94 -3.53
N GLU A 109 -5.17 -11.26 -4.82
CA GLU A 109 -4.00 -11.60 -5.64
C GLU A 109 -3.01 -10.43 -5.71
N PHE A 110 -3.50 -9.22 -5.90
CA PHE A 110 -2.67 -8.01 -5.89
C PHE A 110 -2.01 -7.76 -4.54
N SER A 111 -2.73 -7.96 -3.44
CA SER A 111 -2.23 -7.75 -2.08
C SER A 111 -1.15 -8.77 -1.70
N LEU A 112 -1.29 -10.01 -2.19
CA LEU A 112 -0.30 -11.08 -2.02
C LEU A 112 0.97 -10.82 -2.85
N THR A 113 0.85 -10.28 -4.07
CA THR A 113 2.03 -9.90 -4.86
C THR A 113 2.77 -8.69 -4.27
N LEU A 114 2.04 -7.76 -3.67
CA LEU A 114 2.60 -6.64 -2.90
C LEU A 114 3.20 -7.04 -1.54
N ARG A 115 3.03 -8.29 -1.10
CA ARG A 115 3.50 -8.81 0.19
C ARG A 115 2.98 -7.99 1.38
N SER A 116 1.76 -7.45 1.25
CA SER A 116 1.15 -6.52 2.23
C SER A 116 0.96 -7.12 3.64
N ALA A 117 0.77 -8.44 3.75
CA ALA A 117 0.66 -9.14 5.03
C ALA A 117 2.01 -9.51 5.68
N SER A 118 3.15 -9.27 5.00
CA SER A 118 4.48 -9.61 5.52
C SER A 118 4.78 -8.99 6.89
N PRO A 119 4.48 -7.69 7.17
CA PRO A 119 4.72 -7.08 8.49
C PRO A 119 3.94 -7.77 9.62
N ARG A 120 2.73 -8.27 9.35
CA ARG A 120 1.91 -8.99 10.33
C ARG A 120 2.53 -10.32 10.74
N LEU A 121 3.16 -11.03 9.80
CA LEU A 121 3.92 -12.24 10.14
C LEU A 121 5.21 -11.92 10.92
N VAL A 122 5.82 -10.76 10.68
CA VAL A 122 6.97 -10.30 11.49
C VAL A 122 6.54 -10.00 12.92
N LEU A 123 5.35 -9.43 13.12
CA LEU A 123 4.77 -9.24 14.45
C LEU A 123 4.62 -10.57 15.20
N TYR A 124 4.07 -11.62 14.56
CA TYR A 124 3.97 -12.93 15.21
C TYR A 124 5.33 -13.55 15.55
N ARG A 125 6.38 -13.29 14.74
CA ARG A 125 7.75 -13.70 15.08
C ARG A 125 8.25 -13.01 16.35
N GLN A 126 7.98 -11.72 16.50
CA GLN A 126 8.36 -10.97 17.72
C GLN A 126 7.62 -11.50 18.95
N LEU A 127 6.30 -11.73 18.84
CA LEU A 127 5.53 -12.32 19.92
C LEU A 127 6.02 -13.72 20.30
N ALA A 128 6.46 -14.51 19.32
CA ALA A 128 7.07 -15.82 19.55
C ALA A 128 8.40 -15.71 20.30
N GLU A 129 9.25 -14.71 19.99
CA GLU A 129 10.49 -14.46 20.73
C GLU A 129 10.22 -14.01 22.16
N ASP A 130 9.24 -13.13 22.36
CA ASP A 130 8.83 -12.66 23.69
C ASP A 130 8.31 -13.83 24.54
N SER A 131 7.47 -14.70 23.96
CA SER A 131 7.00 -15.94 24.59
C SER A 131 8.17 -16.87 24.96
N LEU A 132 9.11 -17.13 24.04
CA LEU A 132 10.28 -17.97 24.31
C LEU A 132 11.22 -17.37 25.36
N SER A 133 11.40 -16.04 25.37
CA SER A 133 12.28 -15.36 26.32
C SER A 133 11.71 -15.34 27.75
N SER A 134 10.38 -15.42 27.87
CA SER A 134 9.69 -15.51 29.16
C SER A 134 9.94 -16.85 29.88
N PHE A 135 10.34 -17.88 29.13
CA PHE A 135 10.67 -19.22 29.66
C PHE A 135 12.08 -19.64 29.22
N PRO A 136 13.15 -19.13 29.85
CA PRO A 136 14.52 -19.46 29.47
C PRO A 136 14.75 -20.97 29.58
N LEU A 137 14.96 -21.61 28.43
CA LEU A 137 15.34 -23.02 28.34
C LEU A 137 16.75 -23.18 28.93
N VAL A 138 16.89 -24.00 29.98
CA VAL A 138 18.19 -24.35 30.53
C VAL A 138 18.88 -25.31 29.56
N ASP A 139 19.81 -24.80 28.78
CA ASP A 139 20.56 -25.57 27.79
C ASP A 139 21.59 -26.47 28.51
N TYR A 140 21.20 -27.71 28.85
CA TYR A 140 22.11 -28.74 29.38
C TYR A 140 22.98 -29.34 28.26
N SER A 141 23.75 -28.51 27.57
CA SER A 141 24.69 -29.00 26.55
C SER A 141 25.96 -28.17 26.42
N SER A 142 26.55 -27.77 27.56
CA SER A 142 27.98 -27.39 27.63
C SER A 142 28.52 -27.39 29.06
N ALA A 143 28.54 -28.56 29.71
CA ALA A 143 29.30 -28.73 30.95
C ALA A 143 29.95 -30.11 30.99
N SER A 144 31.02 -30.28 30.20
CA SER A 144 32.06 -31.26 30.51
C SER A 144 33.37 -30.52 30.83
N SER A 145 33.93 -30.89 31.97
CA SER A 145 35.29 -30.59 32.48
C SER A 145 35.67 -29.13 32.70
N ASN A 146 35.54 -28.66 33.95
CA ASN A 146 36.70 -28.54 34.83
C ASN A 146 36.28 -28.20 36.27
N GLU A 147 36.75 -29.01 37.21
CA GLU A 147 36.72 -28.72 38.64
C GLU A 147 37.63 -27.53 38.98
N GLY A 148 37.20 -26.70 39.94
CA GLY A 148 38.10 -25.90 40.77
C GLY A 148 37.73 -24.43 40.87
N GLY A 149 37.26 -24.01 42.06
CA GLY A 149 37.36 -22.62 42.50
C GLY A 149 36.05 -22.00 42.97
N PHE A 150 35.83 -22.04 44.29
CA PHE A 150 34.84 -21.22 44.99
C PHE A 150 35.36 -19.78 45.08
N GLU A 151 34.75 -18.85 44.35
CA GLU A 151 34.79 -17.42 44.71
C GLU A 151 33.40 -16.80 44.47
N THR A 152 32.80 -16.39 45.59
CA THR A 152 31.65 -15.50 45.68
C THR A 152 31.97 -14.15 45.04
N ASN A 153 31.21 -13.75 44.03
CA ASN A 153 31.15 -12.34 43.65
C ASN A 153 29.75 -12.00 43.13
N ASP A 154 28.99 -11.35 44.01
CA ASP A 154 27.75 -10.65 43.71
C ASP A 154 28.04 -9.58 42.65
N ASN A 155 27.63 -9.85 41.41
CA ASN A 155 27.41 -8.82 40.41
C ASN A 155 26.30 -9.27 39.48
N ALA A 156 25.06 -9.12 39.96
CA ALA A 156 23.87 -9.04 39.14
C ALA A 156 23.98 -7.80 38.23
N LYS A 157 24.76 -7.90 37.15
CA LYS A 157 24.60 -7.03 36.00
C LYS A 157 23.44 -7.57 35.21
N SER A 158 22.30 -6.88 35.31
CA SER A 158 21.23 -7.01 34.32
C SER A 158 21.88 -6.93 32.94
N LYS A 159 21.86 -8.04 32.18
CA LYS A 159 22.11 -7.96 30.74
C LYS A 159 21.03 -7.05 30.21
N LYS A 160 21.40 -5.80 29.93
CA LYS A 160 20.63 -4.88 29.10
C LYS A 160 20.22 -5.67 27.86
N VAL A 161 18.91 -5.83 27.71
CA VAL A 161 18.25 -6.34 26.51
C VAL A 161 18.85 -5.59 25.32
N GLU A 162 19.60 -6.30 24.47
CA GLU A 162 20.01 -5.75 23.18
C GLU A 162 18.73 -5.33 22.44
N PRO A 163 18.72 -4.17 21.77
CA PRO A 163 17.52 -3.70 21.09
C PRO A 163 17.10 -4.77 20.09
N LEU A 164 15.87 -5.28 20.28
CA LEU A 164 15.21 -6.31 19.45
C LEU A 164 15.72 -6.25 18.02
N LEU A 165 16.51 -7.26 17.62
CA LEU A 165 17.09 -7.34 16.28
C LEU A 165 15.96 -7.58 15.27
N LEU A 166 15.28 -6.50 14.88
CA LEU A 166 14.31 -6.45 13.80
C LEU A 166 14.91 -7.11 12.55
N GLY A 167 14.49 -8.34 12.28
CA GLY A 167 14.77 -9.03 11.02
C GLY A 167 15.53 -10.36 11.11
N VAL A 168 15.90 -10.86 12.29
CA VAL A 168 16.45 -12.22 12.42
C VAL A 168 15.30 -13.20 12.67
N ASN A 169 15.21 -14.26 11.87
CA ASN A 169 14.24 -15.34 12.15
C ASN A 169 14.67 -16.09 13.41
N SER A 170 13.80 -16.08 14.42
CA SER A 170 13.93 -16.86 15.65
C SER A 170 14.31 -18.30 15.31
N ARG A 171 15.37 -18.81 15.94
CA ARG A 171 15.78 -20.20 15.76
C ARG A 171 14.74 -21.14 16.35
N ALA A 172 14.49 -22.24 15.67
CA ALA A 172 13.62 -23.30 16.17
C ALA A 172 14.09 -23.74 17.57
N PRO A 173 13.28 -23.57 18.63
CA PRO A 173 13.64 -24.01 19.98
C PRO A 173 13.84 -25.53 19.99
N ASN A 174 15.01 -25.99 20.43
CA ASN A 174 15.38 -27.42 20.45
C ASN A 174 15.22 -28.15 19.11
N GLY A 175 15.23 -27.43 17.97
CA GLY A 175 14.98 -28.01 16.64
C GLY A 175 13.52 -28.42 16.37
N LYS A 176 12.59 -28.06 17.27
CA LYS A 176 11.13 -28.23 17.13
C LYS A 176 10.53 -27.01 16.45
N CYS A 177 9.59 -27.25 15.54
CA CYS A 177 9.03 -26.22 14.66
C CYS A 177 7.67 -25.67 15.11
N CYS A 178 7.04 -26.34 16.05
CA CYS A 178 5.77 -25.96 16.63
C CYS A 178 5.84 -26.08 18.15
N TRP A 179 5.14 -25.21 18.87
CA TRP A 179 4.94 -25.32 20.31
C TRP A 179 3.64 -24.63 20.72
N VAL A 180 3.13 -25.00 21.89
CA VAL A 180 1.94 -24.39 22.49
C VAL A 180 2.35 -23.60 23.72
N ASP A 181 1.96 -22.33 23.77
CA ASP A 181 2.10 -21.47 24.92
C ASP A 181 0.79 -21.43 25.71
N THR A 182 0.87 -21.79 26.98
CA THR A 182 -0.25 -21.81 27.93
C THR A 182 -0.18 -20.67 28.95
N GLY A 183 0.87 -19.84 28.88
CA GLY A 183 1.19 -18.76 29.83
C GLY A 183 1.88 -19.23 31.11
N ALA A 184 1.77 -20.53 31.43
CA ALA A 184 2.49 -21.17 32.53
C ALA A 184 3.66 -22.04 32.04
N ALA A 185 3.53 -22.64 30.85
CA ALA A 185 4.56 -23.49 30.27
C ALA A 185 4.49 -23.49 28.74
N LEU A 186 5.64 -23.74 28.12
CA LEU A 186 5.78 -24.02 26.70
C LEU A 186 5.80 -25.54 26.48
N LEU A 187 4.88 -26.04 25.64
CA LEU A 187 4.73 -27.46 25.34
C LEU A 187 5.21 -27.73 23.92
N PHE A 188 6.22 -28.59 23.77
CA PHE A 188 6.86 -28.85 22.47
C PHE A 188 6.42 -30.19 21.85
N ASP A 189 5.76 -31.04 22.61
CA ASP A 189 5.27 -32.36 22.18
C ASP A 189 3.77 -32.54 22.41
N ALA A 190 3.10 -33.24 21.50
CA ALA A 190 1.65 -33.49 21.58
C ALA A 190 1.24 -34.28 22.84
N ASN A 191 2.13 -35.14 23.34
CA ASN A 191 1.88 -35.92 24.56
C ASN A 191 1.85 -35.04 25.81
N GLU A 192 2.73 -34.05 25.90
CA GLU A 192 2.74 -33.07 27.00
C GLU A 192 1.48 -32.21 26.96
N LEU A 193 1.03 -31.84 25.76
CA LEU A 193 -0.22 -31.13 25.57
C LEU A 193 -1.43 -31.94 26.07
N LEU A 194 -1.51 -33.23 25.74
CA LEU A 194 -2.60 -34.08 26.22
C LEU A 194 -2.64 -34.17 27.75
N LEU A 195 -1.48 -34.28 28.40
CA LEU A 195 -1.38 -34.28 29.87
C LEU A 195 -1.83 -32.96 30.49
N TRP A 196 -1.49 -31.83 29.87
CA TRP A 196 -1.94 -30.51 30.33
C TRP A 196 -3.46 -30.34 30.18
N LEU A 197 -4.03 -30.82 29.07
CA LEU A 197 -5.47 -30.75 28.78
C LEU A 197 -6.33 -31.57 29.75
N GLU A 198 -5.77 -32.58 30.42
CA GLU A 198 -6.46 -33.36 31.45
C GLU A 198 -6.61 -32.60 32.79
N ASN A 199 -5.73 -31.64 33.10
CA ASN A 199 -5.77 -30.85 34.33
C ASN A 199 -5.26 -29.41 34.10
N PRO A 200 -6.05 -28.54 33.45
CA PRO A 200 -5.63 -27.15 33.21
C PRO A 200 -5.52 -26.32 34.50
N ASP A 201 -6.27 -26.69 35.56
CA ASP A 201 -6.38 -25.90 36.80
C ASP A 201 -5.21 -26.09 37.79
N LYS A 202 -4.35 -27.09 37.61
CA LYS A 202 -3.18 -27.27 38.50
C LYS A 202 -2.05 -26.26 38.26
N ALA A 203 -2.11 -25.50 37.16
CA ALA A 203 -1.12 -24.48 36.81
C ALA A 203 -1.46 -23.07 37.33
N THR A 204 -2.67 -22.85 37.88
CA THR A 204 -3.16 -21.51 38.29
C THR A 204 -2.96 -21.21 39.77
N THR A 205 -2.21 -22.04 40.52
CA THR A 205 -2.00 -21.85 41.96
C THR A 205 -0.84 -20.91 42.33
N ASP A 206 0.01 -20.57 41.37
CA ASP A 206 1.00 -19.50 41.51
C ASP A 206 0.70 -18.38 40.51
N THR A 207 1.03 -17.14 40.87
CA THR A 207 0.75 -15.83 40.23
C THR A 207 1.15 -15.67 38.74
N PHE A 208 0.77 -16.59 37.85
CA PHE A 208 1.06 -16.53 36.42
C PHE A 208 -0.13 -15.98 35.63
N GLN A 209 0.10 -14.88 34.93
CA GLN A 209 -0.87 -14.26 34.03
C GLN A 209 -1.14 -15.17 32.83
N GLN A 210 -2.42 -15.37 32.49
CA GLN A 210 -2.80 -16.00 31.23
C GLN A 210 -2.13 -15.27 30.05
N PRO A 211 -1.83 -15.96 28.93
CA PRO A 211 -1.30 -15.32 27.75
C PRO A 211 -2.15 -14.13 27.31
N GLU A 212 -1.51 -13.00 27.02
CA GLU A 212 -2.22 -11.83 26.50
C GLU A 212 -2.75 -12.13 25.09
N LEU A 213 -4.05 -11.88 24.90
CA LEU A 213 -4.72 -11.99 23.60
C LEU A 213 -4.87 -10.62 22.96
N PHE A 214 -4.56 -10.55 21.67
CA PHE A 214 -4.71 -9.35 20.88
C PHE A 214 -5.90 -9.46 19.92
N GLU A 215 -6.46 -8.33 19.50
CA GLU A 215 -7.60 -8.29 18.57
C GLU A 215 -7.30 -8.98 17.23
N PHE A 216 -6.03 -8.96 16.82
CA PHE A 216 -5.54 -9.55 15.58
C PHE A 216 -5.26 -11.05 15.66
N ASP A 217 -5.32 -11.67 16.85
CA ASP A 217 -5.09 -13.10 17.01
C ASP A 217 -6.22 -13.94 16.42
N HIS A 218 -5.86 -15.10 15.86
CA HIS A 218 -6.83 -16.05 15.30
C HIS A 218 -7.39 -16.94 16.39
N VAL A 219 -8.55 -16.58 16.93
CA VAL A 219 -9.31 -17.39 17.88
C VAL A 219 -10.20 -18.36 17.12
N HIS A 220 -10.19 -19.65 17.50
CA HIS A 220 -11.00 -20.66 16.84
C HIS A 220 -12.49 -20.50 17.19
N PRO A 221 -13.43 -20.64 16.23
CA PRO A 221 -14.86 -20.39 16.46
C PRO A 221 -15.49 -21.27 17.55
N ASP A 222 -15.04 -22.51 17.68
CA ASP A 222 -15.54 -23.46 18.68
C ASP A 222 -15.00 -23.21 20.12
N SER A 223 -14.23 -22.14 20.34
CA SER A 223 -13.63 -21.82 21.64
C SER A 223 -14.65 -21.31 22.67
N SER A 224 -14.49 -21.68 23.94
CA SER A 224 -15.35 -21.20 25.03
C SER A 224 -14.74 -19.98 25.75
N ILE A 225 -15.54 -18.92 25.91
CA ILE A 225 -15.11 -17.69 26.58
C ILE A 225 -14.86 -17.97 28.07
N GLY A 226 -13.67 -17.60 28.57
CA GLY A 226 -13.28 -17.74 29.99
C GLY A 226 -12.58 -19.06 30.33
N SER A 227 -12.30 -19.90 29.34
CA SER A 227 -11.49 -21.11 29.50
C SER A 227 -9.98 -20.81 29.40
N PRO A 228 -9.11 -21.72 29.88
CA PRO A 228 -7.66 -21.62 29.71
C PRO A 228 -7.26 -21.39 28.25
N ILE A 229 -6.33 -20.47 28.03
CA ILE A 229 -5.88 -20.08 26.69
C ILE A 229 -4.70 -20.97 26.27
N ALA A 230 -4.78 -21.52 25.06
CA ALA A 230 -3.69 -22.26 24.43
C ALA A 230 -3.35 -21.62 23.09
N ILE A 231 -2.16 -21.01 23.00
CA ILE A 231 -1.66 -20.35 21.80
C ILE A 231 -0.72 -21.30 21.06
N LEU A 232 -1.10 -21.75 19.87
CA LEU A 232 -0.25 -22.54 19.00
C LEU A 232 0.63 -21.62 18.15
N TYR A 233 1.93 -21.78 18.32
CA TYR A 233 2.95 -21.23 17.42
C TYR A 233 3.38 -22.31 16.44
N GLY A 234 3.17 -22.07 15.14
CA GLY A 234 3.59 -23.02 14.10
C GLY A 234 3.21 -22.59 12.69
N ALA A 235 3.77 -23.26 11.69
CA ALA A 235 3.51 -22.98 10.28
C ALA A 235 2.56 -24.02 9.69
N LEU A 236 1.54 -23.52 8.98
CA LEU A 236 0.68 -24.33 8.12
C LEU A 236 1.52 -25.11 7.10
N GLY A 237 1.24 -26.40 6.98
CA GLY A 237 1.99 -27.32 6.11
C GLY A 237 3.14 -28.07 6.80
N THR A 238 3.35 -27.89 8.10
CA THR A 238 4.20 -28.79 8.90
C THR A 238 3.37 -29.92 9.52
N ASP A 239 3.99 -31.09 9.69
CA ASP A 239 3.33 -32.23 10.34
C ASP A 239 3.00 -31.93 11.82
N CYS A 240 3.91 -31.23 12.51
CA CYS A 240 3.67 -30.82 13.91
C CYS A 240 2.44 -29.92 14.05
N PHE A 241 2.22 -29.00 13.11
CA PHE A 241 1.05 -28.13 13.16
C PHE A 241 -0.23 -28.96 13.02
N LYS A 242 -0.26 -29.95 12.13
CA LYS A 242 -1.42 -30.85 11.96
C LYS A 242 -1.73 -31.64 13.22
N GLU A 243 -0.70 -32.19 13.88
CA GLU A 243 -0.86 -32.95 15.12
C GLU A 243 -1.44 -32.09 16.25
N PHE A 244 -0.83 -30.93 16.52
CA PHE A 244 -1.30 -30.00 17.55
C PHE A 244 -2.71 -29.45 17.24
N HIS A 245 -2.94 -29.06 15.99
CA HIS A 245 -4.23 -28.51 15.56
C HIS A 245 -5.37 -29.50 15.79
N ASN A 246 -5.22 -30.77 15.41
CA ASN A 246 -6.25 -31.80 15.61
C ASN A 246 -6.61 -31.99 17.09
N VAL A 247 -5.61 -31.98 17.98
CA VAL A 247 -5.81 -32.10 19.44
C VAL A 247 -6.52 -30.87 20.00
N LEU A 248 -6.06 -29.67 19.62
CA LEU A 248 -6.59 -28.40 20.11
C LEU A 248 -8.02 -28.13 19.61
N VAL A 249 -8.32 -28.40 18.34
CA VAL A 249 -9.69 -28.28 17.80
C VAL A 249 -10.63 -29.27 18.49
N GLY A 250 -10.18 -30.52 18.70
CA GLY A 250 -10.97 -31.54 19.40
C GLY A 250 -11.31 -31.15 20.84
N THR A 251 -10.41 -30.44 21.52
CA THR A 251 -10.64 -29.95 22.90
C THR A 251 -11.36 -28.61 22.97
N ALA A 252 -11.14 -27.72 22.01
CA ALA A 252 -11.90 -26.48 21.87
C ALA A 252 -13.39 -26.79 21.66
N ARG A 253 -13.73 -27.75 20.79
CA ARG A 253 -15.12 -28.23 20.60
C ARG A 253 -15.80 -28.76 21.86
N GLN A 254 -15.03 -29.24 22.82
CA GLN A 254 -15.54 -29.67 24.13
C GLN A 254 -15.74 -28.49 25.10
N GLY A 255 -15.40 -27.27 24.70
CA GLY A 255 -15.49 -26.06 25.51
C GLY A 255 -14.45 -25.98 26.63
N LYS A 256 -13.34 -26.72 26.53
CA LYS A 256 -12.32 -26.80 27.60
C LYS A 256 -11.24 -25.73 27.51
N ILE A 257 -10.98 -25.22 26.31
CA ILE A 257 -9.89 -24.27 26.05
C ILE A 257 -10.31 -23.19 25.06
N THR A 258 -9.61 -22.06 25.12
CA THR A 258 -9.61 -21.04 24.08
C THR A 258 -8.42 -21.31 23.18
N TYR A 259 -8.68 -21.81 21.98
CA TYR A 259 -7.64 -22.15 21.02
C TYR A 259 -7.31 -20.96 20.13
N VAL A 260 -6.03 -20.57 20.13
CA VAL A 260 -5.52 -19.44 19.35
C VAL A 260 -4.34 -19.90 18.50
N VAL A 261 -4.22 -19.37 17.27
CA VAL A 261 -3.07 -19.63 16.39
C VAL A 261 -2.32 -18.35 16.09
N ARG A 262 -1.00 -18.39 16.31
CA ARG A 262 -0.04 -17.39 15.85
C ARG A 262 0.88 -18.02 14.80
N PRO A 263 0.66 -17.75 13.50
CA PRO A 263 1.40 -18.43 12.44
C PRO A 263 2.84 -17.95 12.38
N ILE A 264 3.77 -18.87 12.58
CA ILE A 264 5.20 -18.59 12.51
C ILE A 264 5.93 -19.71 11.79
N LEU A 265 6.98 -19.35 11.06
CA LEU A 265 7.95 -20.32 10.55
C LEU A 265 9.35 -20.00 11.10
N PRO A 266 9.82 -20.76 12.10
CA PRO A 266 11.16 -20.60 12.66
C PRO A 266 12.27 -20.89 11.65
N SER A 267 13.45 -20.31 11.85
CA SER A 267 14.62 -20.64 11.04
C SER A 267 15.06 -22.09 11.29
N GLY A 268 15.41 -22.79 10.20
CA GLY A 268 15.77 -24.22 10.22
C GLY A 268 14.59 -25.18 10.05
N CYS A 269 13.35 -24.69 10.04
CA CYS A 269 12.16 -25.50 9.80
C CYS A 269 11.72 -25.55 8.33
N GLU A 270 12.36 -24.81 7.44
CA GLU A 270 12.00 -24.72 6.02
C GLU A 270 12.00 -26.08 5.31
N SER A 271 12.87 -27.00 5.71
CA SER A 271 12.93 -28.36 5.14
C SER A 271 11.86 -29.31 5.69
N LYS A 272 11.22 -28.96 6.81
CA LYS A 272 10.16 -29.73 7.47
C LYS A 272 8.75 -29.24 7.11
N VAL A 273 8.65 -28.11 6.43
CA VAL A 273 7.40 -27.60 5.89
C VAL A 273 7.16 -28.22 4.52
N GLY A 274 5.92 -28.59 4.22
CA GLY A 274 5.52 -29.03 2.88
C GLY A 274 5.96 -28.06 1.79
N HIS A 275 6.10 -28.56 0.55
CA HIS A 275 6.77 -27.87 -0.55
C HIS A 275 6.35 -26.40 -0.77
N CYS A 276 5.07 -26.07 -0.56
CA CYS A 276 4.57 -24.71 -0.76
C CYS A 276 4.75 -23.76 0.44
N GLY A 277 4.97 -24.27 1.66
CA GLY A 277 5.04 -23.44 2.86
C GLY A 277 6.43 -22.81 3.10
N ALA A 278 7.47 -23.25 2.39
CA ALA A 278 8.80 -22.60 2.41
C ALA A 278 8.97 -21.53 1.30
N ILE A 279 7.94 -21.26 0.50
CA ILE A 279 8.08 -20.32 -0.62
C ILE A 279 8.05 -18.89 -0.10
N GLY A 280 9.09 -18.12 -0.49
CA GLY A 280 9.22 -16.71 -0.15
C GLY A 280 10.00 -16.44 1.14
N THR A 281 10.64 -17.45 1.73
CA THR A 281 11.36 -17.34 3.03
C THR A 281 12.86 -17.04 2.92
N ARG A 282 13.46 -17.31 1.75
CA ARG A 282 14.93 -17.34 1.58
C ARG A 282 15.62 -15.98 1.55
N ASP A 283 15.02 -15.00 0.87
CA ASP A 283 15.59 -13.67 0.67
C ASP A 283 14.79 -12.59 1.41
N ALA A 284 15.43 -11.45 1.67
CA ALA A 284 14.72 -10.27 2.17
C ALA A 284 13.56 -9.89 1.22
N VAL A 285 12.43 -9.50 1.79
CA VAL A 285 11.23 -9.20 1.02
C VAL A 285 11.49 -7.97 0.14
N ASN A 286 11.29 -8.11 -1.17
CA ASN A 286 11.24 -6.95 -2.07
C ASN A 286 9.91 -6.25 -1.85
N LEU A 287 9.96 -4.95 -1.55
CA LEU A 287 8.76 -4.16 -1.26
C LEU A 287 8.16 -3.61 -2.56
N GLY A 288 6.83 -3.46 -2.57
CA GLY A 288 6.10 -2.76 -3.63
C GLY A 288 5.66 -1.37 -3.17
N GLY A 289 4.95 -0.64 -4.03
CA GLY A 289 4.27 0.60 -3.64
C GLY A 289 5.14 1.85 -3.46
N TYR A 290 6.38 1.85 -3.96
CA TYR A 290 7.25 3.03 -3.98
C TYR A 290 7.40 3.59 -5.40
N GLY A 291 7.60 4.90 -5.49
CA GLY A 291 8.01 5.59 -6.72
C GLY A 291 9.53 5.78 -6.77
N VAL A 292 10.10 5.77 -7.97
CA VAL A 292 11.50 6.13 -8.20
C VAL A 292 11.52 7.38 -9.08
N GLU A 293 12.20 8.41 -8.59
CA GLU A 293 12.38 9.65 -9.32
C GLU A 293 13.82 9.75 -9.83
N LEU A 294 13.98 10.14 -11.10
CA LEU A 294 15.26 10.54 -11.68
C LEU A 294 15.25 12.06 -11.88
N ALA A 295 15.52 12.79 -10.81
CA ALA A 295 15.53 14.24 -10.82
C ALA A 295 16.72 14.78 -11.64
N LEU A 296 16.44 15.72 -12.54
CA LEU A 296 17.46 16.45 -13.29
C LEU A 296 18.10 17.49 -12.36
N LYS A 297 19.33 17.25 -11.89
CA LYS A 297 20.00 18.14 -10.93
C LYS A 297 20.34 19.53 -11.49
N ASN A 298 20.59 19.65 -12.79
CA ASN A 298 20.91 20.92 -13.44
C ASN A 298 19.67 21.49 -14.17
N MET A 299 18.72 22.05 -13.40
CA MET A 299 17.62 22.85 -13.96
C MET A 299 17.96 24.35 -14.05
N GLU A 300 18.96 24.81 -13.29
CA GLU A 300 19.19 26.24 -12.98
C GLU A 300 19.98 27.05 -14.02
N TYR A 301 20.64 26.43 -14.99
CA TYR A 301 21.31 27.18 -16.07
C TYR A 301 20.32 27.74 -17.12
N LYS A 302 19.01 27.66 -16.86
CA LYS A 302 17.92 28.17 -17.72
C LYS A 302 17.04 29.20 -17.03
N ALA A 303 17.55 29.97 -16.05
CA ALA A 303 16.86 31.17 -15.60
C ALA A 303 16.88 32.21 -16.76
N MET A 304 15.87 32.14 -17.62
CA MET A 304 15.69 33.01 -18.77
C MET A 304 15.06 34.33 -18.34
N ASP A 305 15.54 35.41 -18.95
CA ASP A 305 15.18 36.80 -18.70
C ASP A 305 13.78 37.13 -19.26
N ASP A 306 12.82 37.42 -18.38
CA ASP A 306 11.42 37.76 -18.71
C ASP A 306 11.26 39.08 -19.51
N SER A 307 12.35 39.80 -19.78
CA SER A 307 12.31 41.11 -20.42
C SER A 307 12.12 41.10 -21.94
N ALA A 308 12.19 39.95 -22.60
CA ALA A 308 11.99 39.83 -24.05
C ALA A 308 10.52 39.57 -24.46
N VAL A 309 9.58 40.37 -23.95
CA VAL A 309 8.19 40.39 -24.45
C VAL A 309 8.18 41.08 -25.83
N LYS A 310 8.43 40.32 -26.90
CA LYS A 310 8.07 40.77 -28.26
C LYS A 310 6.55 40.75 -28.38
N LYS A 311 5.94 41.93 -28.31
CA LYS A 311 4.54 42.15 -28.67
C LYS A 311 4.28 41.64 -30.08
N GLY A 312 3.34 40.71 -30.20
CA GLY A 312 2.58 40.45 -31.43
C GLY A 312 3.40 39.95 -32.61
N VAL A 313 3.74 38.66 -32.61
CA VAL A 313 3.89 37.94 -33.88
C VAL A 313 2.56 37.22 -34.10
N THR A 314 1.82 37.71 -35.10
CA THR A 314 0.67 36.99 -35.67
C THR A 314 1.11 35.59 -36.03
N LEU A 315 0.31 34.60 -35.62
CA LEU A 315 0.42 33.20 -36.02
C LEU A 315 0.34 33.10 -37.55
N GLU A 316 1.46 33.24 -38.24
CA GLU A 316 1.65 32.71 -39.58
C GLU A 316 1.99 31.22 -39.47
N ASP A 317 1.54 30.45 -40.45
CA ASP A 317 1.52 28.98 -40.50
C ASP A 317 2.79 28.30 -39.93
N PRO A 318 2.65 27.25 -39.09
CA PRO A 318 3.78 26.43 -38.63
C PRO A 318 4.35 25.51 -39.73
N HIS A 319 3.90 25.62 -40.98
CA HIS A 319 4.51 24.92 -42.11
C HIS A 319 5.79 25.58 -42.66
N THR A 320 6.18 26.73 -42.10
CA THR A 320 7.48 27.34 -42.36
C THR A 320 8.27 27.51 -41.07
N GLU A 321 8.42 26.43 -40.29
CA GLU A 321 9.63 26.31 -39.47
C GLU A 321 10.82 26.25 -40.44
N ASP A 322 11.77 27.17 -40.26
CA ASP A 322 12.92 27.37 -41.12
C ASP A 322 13.72 26.05 -41.28
N LEU A 323 13.48 25.32 -42.37
CA LEU A 323 14.16 24.06 -42.72
C LEU A 323 15.69 24.23 -42.88
N SER A 324 16.19 25.47 -42.80
CA SER A 324 17.60 25.82 -42.76
C SER A 324 18.27 25.65 -41.38
N GLN A 325 17.50 25.44 -40.30
CA GLN A 325 18.08 25.20 -38.98
C GLN A 325 18.85 23.87 -38.91
N ASP A 326 20.07 23.95 -38.39
CA ASP A 326 20.93 22.81 -38.12
C ASP A 326 20.39 21.98 -36.95
N VAL A 327 19.82 20.81 -37.25
CA VAL A 327 19.44 19.83 -36.23
C VAL A 327 20.56 18.78 -36.14
N ARG A 328 21.42 18.90 -35.11
CA ARG A 328 22.60 18.02 -34.87
C ARG A 328 23.50 17.83 -36.10
N GLY A 329 23.70 18.88 -36.89
CA GLY A 329 24.56 18.88 -38.07
C GLY A 329 23.89 18.45 -39.38
N PHE A 330 22.55 18.30 -39.39
CA PHE A 330 21.78 18.05 -40.60
C PHE A 330 20.94 19.29 -40.98
N ILE A 331 21.12 19.76 -42.21
CA ILE A 331 20.28 20.79 -42.85
C ILE A 331 19.19 20.08 -43.64
N PHE A 332 17.98 20.04 -43.08
CA PHE A 332 16.87 19.29 -43.66
C PHE A 332 16.35 19.88 -44.98
N SER A 333 16.46 21.19 -45.19
CA SER A 333 16.16 21.84 -46.48
C SER A 333 17.00 21.26 -47.63
N ARG A 334 18.33 21.16 -47.45
CA ARG A 334 19.22 20.56 -48.46
C ARG A 334 18.97 19.07 -48.69
N ILE A 335 18.55 18.33 -47.66
CA ILE A 335 18.29 16.90 -47.79
C ILE A 335 17.00 16.68 -48.59
N LEU A 336 15.96 17.46 -48.31
CA LEU A 336 14.70 17.46 -49.05
C LEU A 336 14.89 17.91 -50.51
N GLU A 337 15.74 18.91 -50.76
CA GLU A 337 16.12 19.34 -52.12
C GLU A 337 16.84 18.24 -52.91
N ARG A 338 17.72 17.47 -52.26
CA ARG A 338 18.52 16.41 -52.91
C ARG A 338 17.75 15.11 -53.07
N LYS A 339 16.78 14.83 -52.20
CA LYS A 339 16.01 13.58 -52.14
C LYS A 339 14.52 13.88 -51.89
N PRO A 340 13.81 14.42 -52.89
CA PRO A 340 12.38 14.72 -52.78
C PRO A 340 11.50 13.45 -52.67
N GLU A 341 12.03 12.29 -53.04
CA GLU A 341 11.34 10.99 -53.00
C GLU A 341 11.21 10.39 -51.58
N LEU A 342 12.04 10.82 -50.61
CA LEU A 342 12.03 10.34 -49.20
C LEU A 342 11.44 11.36 -48.21
N THR A 343 10.58 12.27 -48.66
CA THR A 343 10.08 13.39 -47.83
C THR A 343 9.46 12.94 -46.49
N SER A 344 8.63 11.90 -46.50
CA SER A 344 7.99 11.36 -45.29
C SER A 344 8.99 10.75 -44.30
N GLU A 345 10.00 10.04 -44.81
CA GLU A 345 11.01 9.35 -44.01
C GLU A 345 12.03 10.34 -43.43
N VAL A 346 12.38 11.38 -44.19
CA VAL A 346 13.23 12.49 -43.74
C VAL A 346 12.54 13.31 -42.65
N MET A 347 11.23 13.54 -42.78
CA MET A 347 10.42 14.18 -41.73
C MET A 347 10.36 13.30 -40.48
N ALA A 348 10.12 11.98 -40.61
CA ALA A 348 10.14 11.06 -39.48
C ALA A 348 11.50 10.99 -38.78
N PHE A 349 12.60 11.07 -39.54
CA PHE A 349 13.96 11.12 -38.99
C PHE A 349 14.25 12.45 -38.27
N ARG A 350 13.78 13.58 -38.81
CA ARG A 350 13.82 14.88 -38.13
C ARG A 350 13.10 14.80 -36.79
N ASP A 351 11.90 14.25 -36.78
CA ASP A 351 11.07 14.11 -35.57
C ASP A 351 11.74 13.17 -34.54
N TYR A 352 12.42 12.11 -35.00
CA TYR A 352 13.24 11.25 -34.15
C TYR A 352 14.45 11.98 -33.52
N LEU A 353 15.15 12.81 -34.29
CA LEU A 353 16.28 13.58 -33.75
C LEU A 353 15.84 14.64 -32.74
N LEU A 354 14.65 15.22 -32.94
CA LEU A 354 14.07 16.24 -32.07
C LEU A 354 13.43 15.66 -30.80
N SER A 355 12.99 14.39 -30.83
CA SER A 355 12.50 13.66 -29.65
C SER A 355 13.61 12.97 -28.85
N SER A 356 14.73 12.60 -29.48
CA SER A 356 15.90 12.02 -28.80
C SER A 356 16.83 13.06 -28.13
N THR A 357 16.45 14.34 -28.17
CA THR A 357 17.15 15.44 -27.52
C THR A 357 16.31 16.01 -26.39
N ILE A 358 16.87 16.08 -25.18
CA ILE A 358 16.42 17.03 -24.16
C ILE A 358 16.79 18.39 -24.74
N SER A 359 15.82 19.14 -25.29
CA SER A 359 16.10 20.46 -25.86
C SER A 359 16.69 21.37 -24.78
N ASP A 360 17.87 21.94 -25.06
CA ASP A 360 18.54 22.89 -24.16
C ASP A 360 17.85 24.26 -24.11
N THR A 361 16.90 24.54 -25.01
CA THR A 361 16.14 25.80 -25.05
C THR A 361 14.66 25.51 -25.28
N LEU A 362 13.84 25.69 -24.25
CA LEU A 362 12.38 25.76 -24.35
C LEU A 362 12.01 27.20 -24.01
N ASP A 363 11.25 27.85 -24.88
CA ASP A 363 10.85 29.23 -24.66
C ASP A 363 9.67 29.30 -23.68
N VAL A 364 9.62 30.33 -22.82
CA VAL A 364 8.64 30.45 -21.72
C VAL A 364 7.18 30.42 -22.20
N TRP A 365 6.90 30.91 -23.41
CA TRP A 365 5.55 30.89 -23.99
C TRP A 365 5.11 29.50 -24.46
N GLU A 366 6.04 28.64 -24.87
CA GLU A 366 5.75 27.25 -25.28
C GLU A 366 5.26 26.41 -24.10
N LEU A 367 5.60 26.80 -22.87
CA LEU A 367 5.20 26.10 -21.64
C LEU A 367 3.76 26.44 -21.20
N LYS A 368 3.21 27.58 -21.63
CA LYS A 368 1.90 28.04 -21.15
C LYS A 368 0.75 27.11 -21.56
N ASP A 369 0.79 26.63 -22.80
CA ASP A 369 -0.25 25.77 -23.36
C ASP A 369 0.11 24.27 -23.29
N LEU A 370 1.28 23.93 -22.74
CA LEU A 370 1.79 22.56 -22.69
C LEU A 370 0.85 21.59 -21.99
N GLY A 371 0.18 22.02 -20.91
CA GLY A 371 -0.82 21.20 -20.23
C GLY A 371 -2.02 20.87 -21.13
N HIS A 372 -2.48 21.83 -21.92
CA HIS A 372 -3.59 21.64 -22.86
C HIS A 372 -3.18 20.75 -24.04
N GLN A 373 -1.98 20.94 -24.58
CA GLN A 373 -1.40 20.11 -25.64
C GLN A 373 -1.22 18.65 -25.18
N THR A 374 -0.77 18.47 -23.94
CA THR A 374 -0.62 17.14 -23.32
C THR A 374 -1.97 16.44 -23.19
N ALA A 375 -2.98 17.12 -22.67
CA ALA A 375 -4.34 16.59 -22.59
C ALA A 375 -4.89 16.20 -23.97
N GLN A 376 -4.70 17.05 -24.97
CA GLN A 376 -5.09 16.77 -26.36
C GLN A 376 -4.39 15.54 -26.93
N ARG A 377 -3.07 15.39 -26.67
CA ARG A 377 -2.30 14.22 -27.11
C ARG A 377 -2.84 12.91 -26.51
N ILE A 378 -3.20 12.95 -25.23
CA ILE A 378 -3.75 11.80 -24.49
C ILE A 378 -5.14 11.44 -25.01
N VAL A 379 -6.02 12.43 -25.17
CA VAL A 379 -7.41 12.20 -25.64
C VAL A 379 -7.45 11.69 -27.07
N HIS A 380 -6.51 12.08 -27.92
CA HIS A 380 -6.41 11.60 -29.31
C HIS A 380 -5.65 10.27 -29.46
N ALA A 381 -5.07 9.72 -28.39
CA ALA A 381 -4.40 8.43 -28.45
C ALA A 381 -5.41 7.29 -28.58
N SER A 382 -4.98 6.16 -29.16
CA SER A 382 -5.80 4.93 -29.22
C SER A 382 -6.07 4.34 -27.84
N ASP A 383 -5.09 4.45 -26.94
CA ASP A 383 -5.22 4.12 -25.52
C ASP A 383 -4.81 5.33 -24.66
N PRO A 384 -5.79 6.11 -24.18
CA PRO A 384 -5.52 7.31 -23.39
C PRO A 384 -4.81 7.02 -22.07
N LEU A 385 -5.11 5.90 -21.39
CA LEU A 385 -4.53 5.62 -20.07
C LEU A 385 -3.06 5.20 -20.19
N GLN A 386 -2.76 4.34 -21.17
CA GLN A 386 -1.37 3.98 -21.45
C GLN A 386 -0.58 5.21 -21.91
N SER A 387 -1.14 6.04 -22.80
CA SER A 387 -0.48 7.26 -23.26
C SER A 387 -0.22 8.24 -22.12
N MET A 388 -1.19 8.40 -21.19
CA MET A 388 -1.01 9.22 -20.00
C MET A 388 0.13 8.69 -19.12
N GLN A 389 0.21 7.37 -18.93
CA GLN A 389 1.29 6.74 -18.16
C GLN A 389 2.66 6.99 -18.82
N GLU A 390 2.79 6.75 -20.12
CA GLU A 390 4.05 6.91 -20.85
C GLU A 390 4.54 8.35 -20.84
N ILE A 391 3.63 9.31 -21.03
CA ILE A 391 3.93 10.74 -20.98
C ILE A 391 4.34 11.15 -19.57
N ASN A 392 3.60 10.74 -18.53
CA ASN A 392 3.92 11.12 -17.15
C ASN A 392 5.26 10.52 -16.68
N GLN A 393 5.62 9.32 -17.13
CA GLN A 393 6.90 8.68 -16.77
C GLN A 393 8.11 9.28 -17.48
N ASN A 394 7.93 9.82 -18.70
CA ASN A 394 9.01 10.33 -19.54
C ASN A 394 8.83 11.81 -19.91
N PHE A 395 8.09 12.58 -19.10
CA PHE A 395 7.64 13.91 -19.47
C PHE A 395 8.77 14.82 -19.98
N PRO A 396 9.93 14.95 -19.30
CA PRO A 396 11.00 15.86 -19.73
C PRO A 396 11.58 15.59 -21.12
N SER A 397 11.55 14.34 -21.60
CA SER A 397 12.06 14.01 -22.94
C SER A 397 11.04 14.30 -24.05
N ILE A 398 9.75 14.35 -23.71
CA ILE A 398 8.66 14.48 -24.68
C ILE A 398 8.19 15.94 -24.81
N VAL A 399 8.54 16.82 -23.87
CA VAL A 399 8.12 18.24 -23.86
C VAL A 399 8.36 18.96 -25.19
N SER A 400 9.53 18.76 -25.83
CA SER A 400 9.86 19.40 -27.11
C SER A 400 8.88 19.02 -28.22
N SER A 401 8.46 17.76 -28.26
CA SER A 401 7.48 17.28 -29.24
C SER A 401 6.07 17.78 -28.93
N LEU A 402 5.70 17.90 -27.66
CA LEU A 402 4.36 18.35 -27.25
C LEU A 402 4.15 19.83 -27.54
N SER A 403 5.16 20.66 -27.30
CA SER A 403 5.11 22.12 -27.50
C SER A 403 4.72 22.54 -28.92
N ARG A 404 5.09 21.73 -29.92
CA ARG A 404 4.82 21.99 -31.34
C ARG A 404 3.43 21.56 -31.81
N MET A 405 2.67 20.88 -30.95
CA MET A 405 1.35 20.40 -31.30
C MET A 405 0.37 21.58 -31.35
N LYS A 406 -0.33 21.73 -32.49
CA LYS A 406 -1.39 22.74 -32.62
C LYS A 406 -2.56 22.40 -31.71
N LEU A 407 -2.92 23.35 -30.86
CA LEU A 407 -4.06 23.22 -29.96
C LEU A 407 -5.38 23.38 -30.73
N ASN A 408 -6.35 22.51 -30.42
CA ASN A 408 -7.70 22.60 -30.96
C ASN A 408 -8.59 23.41 -30.01
N ASP A 409 -9.27 24.43 -30.53
CA ASP A 409 -10.06 25.37 -29.71
C ASP A 409 -11.21 24.67 -28.96
N SER A 410 -11.80 23.63 -29.55
CA SER A 410 -12.86 22.83 -28.91
C SER A 410 -12.40 22.17 -27.60
N ILE A 411 -11.18 21.62 -27.55
CA ILE A 411 -10.64 20.95 -26.36
C ILE A 411 -10.28 21.99 -25.30
N LYS A 412 -9.78 23.14 -25.73
CA LYS A 412 -9.47 24.26 -24.85
C LYS A 412 -10.71 24.75 -24.10
N ASP A 413 -11.82 24.93 -24.80
CA ASP A 413 -13.08 25.40 -24.20
C ASP A 413 -13.65 24.38 -23.20
N GLU A 414 -13.57 23.08 -23.49
CA GLU A 414 -13.96 22.02 -22.55
C GLU A 414 -13.10 22.02 -21.28
N ILE A 415 -11.78 22.19 -21.42
CA ILE A 415 -10.86 22.27 -20.28
C ILE A 415 -11.21 23.49 -19.41
N ILE A 416 -11.45 24.66 -20.01
CA ILE A 416 -11.82 25.88 -19.28
C ILE A 416 -13.17 25.71 -18.58
N ALA A 417 -14.14 25.03 -19.19
CA ALA A 417 -15.41 24.73 -18.56
C ALA A 417 -15.24 23.84 -17.31
N ASN A 418 -14.42 22.80 -17.39
CA ASN A 418 -14.11 21.91 -16.26
C ASN A 418 -13.32 22.63 -15.15
N GLN A 419 -12.45 23.57 -15.53
CA GLN A 419 -11.66 24.37 -14.58
C GLN A 419 -12.51 25.30 -13.70
N ARG A 420 -13.79 25.52 -14.04
CA ARG A 420 -14.73 26.23 -13.16
C ARG A 420 -15.05 25.46 -11.88
N MET A 421 -14.97 24.13 -11.93
CA MET A 421 -15.22 23.24 -10.80
C MET A 421 -13.93 22.89 -10.04
N ILE A 422 -12.82 22.68 -10.76
CA ILE A 422 -11.53 22.30 -10.19
C ILE A 422 -10.46 23.29 -10.67
N PRO A 423 -9.80 24.05 -9.77
CA PRO A 423 -8.78 25.00 -10.17
C PRO A 423 -7.62 24.35 -10.93
N PRO A 424 -6.98 25.05 -11.89
CA PRO A 424 -5.80 24.52 -12.57
C PRO A 424 -4.68 24.20 -11.58
N GLY A 425 -3.99 23.08 -11.79
CA GLY A 425 -2.90 22.62 -10.93
C GLY A 425 -3.35 21.91 -9.65
N LYS A 426 -4.65 21.81 -9.36
CA LYS A 426 -5.16 20.97 -8.28
C LYS A 426 -5.60 19.62 -8.81
N SER A 427 -5.24 18.57 -8.09
CA SER A 427 -5.72 17.21 -8.33
C SER A 427 -6.77 16.84 -7.29
N LEU A 428 -7.83 16.17 -7.73
CA LEU A 428 -8.90 15.67 -6.86
C LEU A 428 -9.08 14.19 -7.15
N LEU A 429 -9.02 13.38 -6.11
CA LEU A 429 -9.32 11.95 -6.16
C LEU A 429 -10.59 11.70 -5.36
N ALA A 430 -11.49 10.91 -5.92
CA ALA A 430 -12.70 10.49 -5.22
C ALA A 430 -12.90 8.99 -5.39
N LEU A 431 -13.22 8.29 -4.30
CA LEU A 431 -13.61 6.88 -4.30
C LEU A 431 -15.09 6.81 -3.94
N ASN A 432 -15.93 6.32 -4.86
CA ASN A 432 -17.40 6.28 -4.68
C ASN A 432 -18.04 7.61 -4.23
N GLY A 433 -17.43 8.75 -4.56
CA GLY A 433 -17.93 10.08 -4.17
C GLY A 433 -17.34 10.63 -2.86
N ALA A 434 -16.62 9.82 -2.09
CA ALA A 434 -15.81 10.29 -0.98
C ALA A 434 -14.52 10.92 -1.50
N LEU A 435 -14.27 12.18 -1.12
CA LEU A 435 -13.05 12.89 -1.49
C LEU A 435 -11.87 12.35 -0.68
N ILE A 436 -10.79 12.05 -1.39
CA ILE A 436 -9.55 11.53 -0.82
C ILE A 436 -8.46 12.57 -1.00
N ASN A 437 -7.74 12.87 0.08
CA ASN A 437 -6.54 13.70 -0.01
C ASN A 437 -5.41 12.88 -0.64
N ILE A 438 -4.93 13.31 -1.80
CA ILE A 438 -3.91 12.58 -2.57
C ILE A 438 -2.56 12.58 -1.83
N GLU A 439 -2.30 13.59 -0.99
CA GLU A 439 -1.04 13.72 -0.24
C GLU A 439 -0.94 12.71 0.92
N ASP A 440 -2.09 12.31 1.48
CA ASP A 440 -2.16 11.41 2.64
C ASP A 440 -2.30 9.94 2.25
N VAL A 441 -2.51 9.64 0.95
CA VAL A 441 -2.81 8.28 0.49
C VAL A 441 -1.63 7.62 -0.18
N ASP A 442 -1.18 6.52 0.43
CA ASP A 442 -0.23 5.59 -0.16
C ASP A 442 -0.96 4.42 -0.87
N LEU A 443 -0.18 3.58 -1.57
CA LEU A 443 -0.74 2.43 -2.29
C LEU A 443 -1.43 1.43 -1.33
N TYR A 444 -0.87 1.23 -0.14
CA TYR A 444 -1.36 0.22 0.79
C TYR A 444 -2.69 0.64 1.41
N LEU A 445 -2.81 1.90 1.86
CA LEU A 445 -4.02 2.52 2.33
C LEU A 445 -5.08 2.57 1.23
N LEU A 446 -4.70 2.86 -0.02
CA LEU A 446 -5.63 2.81 -1.14
C LEU A 446 -6.19 1.40 -1.35
N VAL A 447 -5.34 0.37 -1.26
CA VAL A 447 -5.79 -1.03 -1.35
C VAL A 447 -6.72 -1.36 -0.17
N ASP A 448 -6.40 -0.95 1.05
CA ASP A 448 -7.23 -1.18 2.23
C ASP A 448 -8.61 -0.50 2.12
N MET A 449 -8.65 0.76 1.67
CA MET A 449 -9.91 1.47 1.40
C MET A 449 -10.74 0.75 0.33
N VAL A 450 -10.10 0.30 -0.76
CA VAL A 450 -10.79 -0.46 -1.82
C VAL A 450 -11.30 -1.80 -1.30
N GLN A 451 -10.53 -2.51 -0.45
CA GLN A 451 -10.97 -3.75 0.17
C GLN A 451 -12.20 -3.53 1.06
N GLN A 452 -12.22 -2.49 1.88
CA GLN A 452 -13.35 -2.15 2.74
C GLN A 452 -14.62 -1.86 1.93
N GLU A 453 -14.50 -1.05 0.88
CA GLU A 453 -15.60 -0.74 -0.04
C GLU A 453 -16.14 -1.99 -0.75
N LEU A 454 -15.26 -2.88 -1.21
CA LEU A 454 -15.64 -4.13 -1.85
C LEU A 454 -16.26 -5.13 -0.87
N SER A 455 -15.78 -5.19 0.37
CA SER A 455 -16.35 -6.02 1.43
C SER A 455 -17.76 -5.55 1.78
N LEU A 456 -17.97 -4.23 1.91
CA LEU A 456 -19.28 -3.63 2.12
C LEU A 456 -20.23 -3.93 0.94
N ALA A 457 -19.73 -3.82 -0.30
CA ALA A 457 -20.50 -4.18 -1.49
C ALA A 457 -20.91 -5.67 -1.51
N ASP A 458 -20.03 -6.56 -1.07
CA ASP A 458 -20.30 -8.00 -0.95
C ASP A 458 -21.38 -8.28 0.11
N GLN A 459 -21.34 -7.59 1.25
CA GLN A 459 -22.37 -7.68 2.28
C GLN A 459 -23.75 -7.24 1.76
N PHE A 460 -23.83 -6.13 1.00
CA PHE A 460 -25.08 -5.73 0.36
C PHE A 460 -25.59 -6.77 -0.65
N SER A 461 -24.68 -7.40 -1.40
CA SER A 461 -25.02 -8.47 -2.32
C SER A 461 -25.56 -9.71 -1.60
N LYS A 462 -24.99 -10.08 -0.44
CA LYS A 462 -25.49 -11.17 0.42
C LYS A 462 -26.91 -10.91 0.93
N MET A 463 -27.27 -9.64 1.15
CA MET A 463 -28.63 -9.21 1.48
C MET A 463 -29.59 -9.17 0.27
N LYS A 464 -29.18 -9.71 -0.88
CA LYS A 464 -29.98 -9.77 -2.13
C LYS A 464 -30.35 -8.41 -2.70
N ILE A 465 -29.56 -7.37 -2.40
CA ILE A 465 -29.74 -6.04 -3.02
C ILE A 465 -29.18 -6.08 -4.45
N PRO A 466 -29.93 -5.61 -5.46
CA PRO A 466 -29.43 -5.55 -6.83
C PRO A 466 -28.16 -4.70 -6.95
N SER A 467 -27.18 -5.16 -7.72
CA SER A 467 -25.87 -4.49 -7.90
C SER A 467 -25.96 -3.05 -8.38
N THR A 468 -27.00 -2.70 -9.15
CA THR A 468 -27.28 -1.32 -9.59
C THR A 468 -27.63 -0.39 -8.43
N ASN A 469 -28.29 -0.92 -7.40
CA ASN A 469 -28.68 -0.17 -6.21
C ASN A 469 -27.52 -0.11 -5.22
N VAL A 470 -26.70 -1.16 -5.14
CA VAL A 470 -25.49 -1.18 -4.30
C VAL A 470 -24.56 -0.02 -4.65
N ARG A 471 -24.28 0.22 -5.93
CA ARG A 471 -23.44 1.37 -6.34
C ARG A 471 -24.02 2.71 -5.91
N LYS A 472 -25.34 2.87 -6.02
CA LYS A 472 -26.01 4.11 -5.59
C LYS A 472 -25.90 4.28 -4.08
N LEU A 473 -26.08 3.21 -3.31
CA LEU A 473 -25.96 3.22 -1.84
C LEU A 473 -24.54 3.57 -1.39
N LEU A 474 -23.51 2.97 -2.01
CA LEU A 474 -22.11 3.30 -1.73
C LEU A 474 -21.77 4.76 -2.05
N SER A 475 -22.45 5.36 -3.03
CA SER A 475 -22.26 6.76 -3.39
C SER A 475 -23.06 7.79 -2.57
N ILE A 476 -23.82 7.34 -1.57
CA ILE A 476 -24.59 8.26 -0.73
C ILE A 476 -23.63 9.02 0.18
N LEU A 477 -23.61 10.34 0.03
CA LEU A 477 -22.88 11.22 0.94
C LEU A 477 -23.48 11.09 2.35
N PRO A 478 -22.64 10.96 3.39
CA PRO A 478 -23.15 10.98 4.76
C PRO A 478 -23.90 12.30 5.00
N PRO A 479 -24.99 12.29 5.79
CA PRO A 479 -25.66 13.53 6.14
C PRO A 479 -24.64 14.45 6.82
N SER A 480 -24.68 15.74 6.50
CA SER A 480 -23.82 16.72 7.16
C SER A 480 -24.04 16.59 8.67
N GLU A 481 -23.03 16.12 9.41
CA GLU A 481 -23.12 16.06 10.86
C GLU A 481 -23.33 17.48 11.36
N SER A 482 -24.57 17.78 11.76
CA SER A 482 -24.83 19.00 12.51
C SER A 482 -24.24 18.78 13.89
N ASN A 483 -22.95 19.08 14.06
CA ASN A 483 -22.21 18.97 15.33
C ASN A 483 -22.79 19.80 16.49
N MET A 484 -23.97 20.39 16.34
CA MET A 484 -24.74 20.99 17.41
C MET A 484 -25.79 20.00 17.91
N ILE A 485 -25.37 19.06 18.76
CA ILE A 485 -26.29 18.46 19.71
C ILE A 485 -26.73 19.58 20.67
N ARG A 486 -28.02 19.89 20.69
CA ARG A 486 -28.59 20.84 21.64
C ARG A 486 -29.13 20.07 22.84
N VAL A 487 -28.65 20.39 24.03
CA VAL A 487 -29.10 19.79 25.29
C VAL A 487 -30.04 20.76 26.00
N ASP A 488 -31.18 20.28 26.48
CA ASP A 488 -32.07 21.07 27.33
C ASP A 488 -31.49 21.11 28.75
N PHE A 489 -31.08 22.29 29.20
CA PHE A 489 -30.45 22.51 30.50
C PHE A 489 -31.42 23.01 31.58
N ARG A 490 -32.71 23.17 31.25
CA ARG A 490 -33.69 23.77 32.17
C ARG A 490 -34.04 22.78 33.29
N SER A 491 -33.69 23.13 34.53
CA SER A 491 -34.00 22.33 35.72
C SER A 491 -34.14 23.24 36.94
N THR A 492 -34.92 22.81 37.93
CA THR A 492 -35.09 23.50 39.22
C THR A 492 -33.81 23.47 40.08
N HIS A 493 -32.85 22.61 39.72
CA HIS A 493 -31.59 22.45 40.44
C HIS A 493 -30.48 23.37 39.93
N VAL A 494 -30.74 24.14 38.87
CA VAL A 494 -29.79 25.13 38.35
C VAL A 494 -29.98 26.43 39.13
N HIS A 495 -28.92 26.83 39.83
CA HIS A 495 -28.86 28.12 40.51
C HIS A 495 -28.21 29.15 39.57
N TYR A 496 -28.98 30.13 39.12
CA TYR A 496 -28.50 31.20 38.25
C TYR A 496 -27.87 32.32 39.09
N LEU A 497 -26.64 32.71 38.74
CA LEU A 497 -25.94 33.81 39.39
C LEU A 497 -26.35 35.18 38.83
N ASN A 498 -26.69 35.24 37.54
CA ASN A 498 -27.06 36.47 36.84
C ASN A 498 -28.44 36.33 36.22
N ASP A 499 -29.27 37.36 36.36
CA ASP A 499 -30.50 37.55 35.59
C ASP A 499 -30.48 38.90 34.87
N LEU A 500 -30.17 38.87 33.57
CA LEU A 500 -30.02 40.09 32.77
C LEU A 500 -31.30 40.89 32.68
N GLU A 501 -32.49 40.30 32.88
CA GLU A 501 -33.77 41.01 32.73
C GLU A 501 -34.17 41.80 33.99
N HIS A 502 -33.82 41.28 35.17
CA HIS A 502 -34.28 41.77 36.48
C HIS A 502 -33.18 42.44 37.32
N ASP A 503 -31.90 42.12 37.13
CA ASP A 503 -30.84 42.66 37.99
C ASP A 503 -30.63 44.17 37.76
N ILE A 504 -30.44 44.90 38.86
CA ILE A 504 -30.31 46.37 38.86
C ILE A 504 -29.08 46.83 38.05
N ILE A 505 -28.03 46.00 38.03
CA ILE A 505 -26.75 46.28 37.34
C ILE A 505 -26.97 46.45 35.83
N TYR A 506 -27.91 45.69 35.23
CA TYR A 506 -28.17 45.69 33.79
C TYR A 506 -29.31 46.63 33.39
N LYS A 507 -29.87 47.41 34.32
CA LYS A 507 -31.00 48.33 34.05
C LYS A 507 -30.71 49.37 32.95
N ARG A 508 -29.44 49.72 32.75
CA ARG A 508 -28.99 50.67 31.73
C ARG A 508 -29.01 50.09 30.31
N TRP A 509 -29.11 48.77 30.16
CA TRP A 509 -29.06 48.11 28.85
C TRP A 509 -30.42 48.15 28.16
N SER A 510 -30.40 48.14 26.83
CA SER A 510 -31.61 48.11 25.98
C SER A 510 -32.34 46.77 26.15
N SER A 511 -33.67 46.80 26.33
CA SER A 511 -34.51 45.60 26.36
C SER A 511 -35.00 45.17 24.96
N SER A 512 -34.61 45.88 23.91
CA SER A 512 -35.02 45.62 22.53
C SER A 512 -34.19 44.49 21.92
N ILE A 513 -34.86 43.51 21.32
CA ILE A 513 -34.17 42.40 20.63
C ILE A 513 -33.52 42.83 19.31
N ASN A 514 -33.96 43.98 18.75
CA ASN A 514 -33.42 44.52 17.51
C ASN A 514 -31.94 44.95 17.65
N GLU A 515 -31.47 45.13 18.89
CA GLU A 515 -30.07 45.41 19.21
C GLU A 515 -29.13 44.30 18.72
N ILE A 516 -29.64 43.07 18.51
CA ILE A 516 -28.88 41.93 17.94
C ILE A 516 -28.46 42.19 16.49
N LEU A 517 -29.22 43.01 15.76
CA LEU A 517 -29.01 43.26 14.33
C LEU A 517 -28.07 44.44 14.05
N MET A 518 -27.76 45.26 15.07
CA MET A 518 -26.89 46.44 14.91
C MET A 518 -25.44 46.01 14.62
N PRO A 519 -24.67 46.60 13.69
CA PRO A 519 -23.28 46.19 13.50
C PRO A 519 -22.43 46.49 14.74
N VAL A 520 -21.61 45.53 15.20
CA VAL A 520 -20.62 45.69 16.28
C VAL A 520 -19.26 45.20 15.81
N PHE A 521 -18.18 45.67 16.44
CA PHE A 521 -16.84 45.20 16.13
C PHE A 521 -16.74 43.67 16.36
N PRO A 522 -16.04 42.92 15.48
CA PRO A 522 -15.86 41.48 15.64
C PRO A 522 -15.29 41.12 17.02
N GLY A 523 -15.92 40.17 17.72
CA GLY A 523 -15.52 39.72 19.05
C GLY A 523 -16.17 40.44 20.23
N GLN A 524 -16.93 41.52 20.00
CA GLN A 524 -17.63 42.23 21.06
C GLN A 524 -19.03 41.65 21.34
N LEU A 525 -19.32 41.35 22.62
CA LEU A 525 -20.67 40.97 23.06
C LEU A 525 -21.60 42.19 23.11
N ARG A 526 -22.88 41.97 22.83
CA ARG A 526 -23.90 43.02 22.84
C ARG A 526 -24.46 43.23 24.23
N TYR A 527 -24.60 44.48 24.63
CA TYR A 527 -25.22 44.87 25.90
C TYR A 527 -26.74 44.91 25.76
N ILE A 528 -27.39 43.75 25.89
CA ILE A 528 -28.84 43.59 25.78
C ILE A 528 -29.39 43.07 27.09
N ARG A 529 -30.45 43.70 27.60
CA ARG A 529 -31.16 43.32 28.81
C ARG A 529 -32.10 42.13 28.56
N LYS A 530 -31.56 41.04 28.01
CA LYS A 530 -32.27 39.80 27.64
C LYS A 530 -31.41 38.57 27.87
N ASN A 531 -32.00 37.54 28.47
CA ASN A 531 -31.35 36.24 28.71
C ASN A 531 -31.29 35.41 27.40
N ILE A 532 -30.26 35.67 26.58
CA ILE A 532 -30.08 35.04 25.25
C ILE A 532 -29.04 33.91 25.32
N TYR A 533 -27.96 34.13 26.05
CA TYR A 533 -26.86 33.18 26.20
C TYR A 533 -26.88 32.61 27.61
N HIS A 534 -26.89 31.28 27.71
CA HIS A 534 -26.85 30.57 28.98
C HIS A 534 -25.58 29.74 29.04
N ALA A 535 -24.84 29.90 30.14
CA ALA A 535 -23.73 29.03 30.50
C ALA A 535 -24.08 28.35 31.81
N VAL A 536 -24.29 27.03 31.76
CA VAL A 536 -24.58 26.21 32.93
C VAL A 536 -23.34 25.38 33.23
N TYR A 537 -22.80 25.54 34.43
CA TYR A 537 -21.64 24.80 34.91
C TYR A 537 -22.09 23.77 35.93
N VAL A 538 -21.60 22.54 35.79
CA VAL A 538 -21.76 21.50 36.80
C VAL A 538 -20.46 21.44 37.60
N LEU A 539 -20.55 21.77 38.89
CA LEU A 539 -19.39 21.88 39.77
C LEU A 539 -19.47 20.79 40.84
N ASP A 540 -18.35 20.12 41.08
CA ASP A 540 -18.20 19.21 42.22
C ASP A 540 -17.62 19.97 43.41
N PRO A 541 -18.40 20.24 44.47
CA PRO A 541 -17.93 21.00 45.64
C PRO A 541 -16.88 20.25 46.46
N ALA A 542 -16.69 18.94 46.26
CA ALA A 542 -15.64 18.17 46.94
C ALA A 542 -14.26 18.36 46.29
N SER A 543 -14.21 18.89 45.07
CA SER A 543 -12.97 19.19 44.36
C SER A 543 -12.40 20.54 44.76
N ILE A 544 -11.06 20.67 44.78
CA ILE A 544 -10.38 21.94 45.08
C ILE A 544 -10.82 23.04 44.10
N CYS A 545 -10.90 22.73 42.81
CA CYS A 545 -11.35 23.67 41.78
C CYS A 545 -12.83 24.07 41.93
N GLY A 546 -13.71 23.13 42.32
CA GLY A 546 -15.12 23.42 42.58
C GLY A 546 -15.31 24.30 43.81
N LEU A 547 -14.47 24.12 44.82
CA LEU A 547 -14.45 24.96 46.02
C LEU A 547 -13.98 26.38 45.70
N GLU A 548 -12.93 26.54 44.88
CA GLU A 548 -12.47 27.85 44.39
C GLU A 548 -13.53 28.57 43.53
N ALA A 549 -14.26 27.82 42.69
CA ALA A 549 -15.31 28.37 41.83
C ALA A 549 -16.60 28.76 42.58
N SER A 550 -16.74 28.33 43.84
CA SER A 550 -17.92 28.59 44.68
C SER A 550 -17.85 29.85 45.55
N TYR A 551 -16.69 30.54 45.54
CA TYR A 551 -16.43 31.75 46.35
C TYR A 551 -16.65 33.06 45.60
#